data_AF-A0A1E7YKW5-F1
#
_entry.id   AF-A0A1E7YKW5-F1
#
_cell.length_a   1.000
_cell.length_b   1.000
_cell.length_c   1.000
_cell.angle_alpha   90.00
_cell.angle_beta   90.00
_cell.angle_gamma   90.00
#
_symmetry.space_group_name_H-M   'P 1'
#
loop_
_entity.id
_entity.type
_entity.pdbx_description
1 polymer ?
#
loop_
_entity_poly.entity_id
_entity_poly.type
_entity_poly.pdbx_seq_one_letter_code
_entity_poly.pdbx_strand_id
1 'polypeptide(L)'
;MLVDAEEKERLRLEMQQMQRRQLYYFLQMQEQIQAEAQRLVERFYARQKARSQAIRKESDLREWSDLSVQVRLLRGQQVTIHWRKKIWYRSSRDGKLHFQTEHITKPKGSRDYKKALAKHATSVEYDDVMALEDRFAELREYARRVHKMQVDLRKVSGQMDIALPESERTGKESESAWAIQERIGNLIALLKFRLWPNEREADRQADFVPMVDGAAGVRQDVDPRKVRAAVDALMAAHAALLSAITG
;
A
#
# COMPACT_ATOMS: atom_id res chain seq x y z
N MET A 1 19.63 -12.69 42.02
CA MET A 1 18.97 -11.37 41.83
C MET A 1 19.47 -10.61 40.61
N LEU A 2 20.73 -10.73 40.16
CA LEU A 2 21.23 -10.08 38.94
C LEU A 2 20.74 -10.73 37.62
N VAL A 3 20.65 -12.06 37.57
CA VAL A 3 20.18 -12.81 36.39
C VAL A 3 18.73 -12.45 35.99
N ASP A 4 17.88 -12.14 36.97
CA ASP A 4 16.48 -11.75 36.73
C ASP A 4 16.34 -10.33 36.17
N ALA A 5 17.30 -9.44 36.43
CA ALA A 5 17.32 -8.09 35.87
C ALA A 5 17.82 -8.07 34.42
N GLU A 6 18.89 -8.82 34.13
CA GLU A 6 19.41 -8.98 32.76
C GLU A 6 18.40 -9.70 31.85
N GLU A 7 17.71 -10.72 32.36
CA GLU A 7 16.67 -11.42 31.61
C GLU A 7 15.45 -10.54 31.35
N LYS A 8 15.03 -9.72 32.32
CA LYS A 8 13.96 -8.71 32.12
C LYS A 8 14.34 -7.67 31.08
N GLU A 9 15.58 -7.19 31.09
CA GLU A 9 16.04 -6.21 30.12
C GLU A 9 16.15 -6.82 28.71
N ARG A 10 16.65 -8.06 28.59
CA ARG A 10 16.66 -8.81 27.32
C ARG A 10 15.26 -8.96 26.74
N LEU A 11 14.30 -9.41 27.56
CA LEU A 11 12.90 -9.55 27.14
C LEU A 11 12.27 -8.21 26.73
N ARG A 12 12.58 -7.12 27.46
CA ARG A 12 12.14 -5.77 27.11
C ARG A 12 12.66 -5.36 25.73
N LEU A 13 13.95 -5.60 25.46
CA LEU A 13 14.58 -5.30 24.16
C LEU A 13 13.99 -6.15 23.03
N GLU A 14 13.78 -7.45 23.23
CA GLU A 14 13.12 -8.33 22.25
C GLU A 14 11.70 -7.86 21.93
N MET A 15 10.94 -7.46 22.94
CA MET A 15 9.59 -6.91 22.75
C MET A 15 9.62 -5.56 22.02
N GLN A 16 10.58 -4.68 22.32
CA GLN A 16 10.76 -3.42 21.58
C GLN A 16 11.06 -3.69 20.10
N GLN A 17 11.95 -4.64 19.82
CA GLN A 17 12.27 -5.04 18.45
C GLN A 17 11.02 -5.60 17.75
N MET A 18 10.27 -6.52 18.37
CA MET A 18 9.05 -7.07 17.80
C MET A 18 8.02 -5.97 17.47
N GLN A 19 7.80 -5.04 18.38
CA GLN A 19 6.88 -3.91 18.16
C GLN A 19 7.34 -3.02 17.02
N ARG A 20 8.64 -2.77 16.95
CA ARG A 20 9.26 -2.05 15.84
C ARG A 20 8.96 -2.77 14.52
N ARG A 21 9.13 -4.10 14.44
CA ARG A 21 8.88 -4.88 13.21
C ARG A 21 7.43 -4.72 12.74
N GLN A 22 6.51 -4.87 13.69
CA GLN A 22 5.08 -4.73 13.40
C GLN A 22 4.71 -3.32 12.95
N LEU A 23 5.30 -2.28 13.55
CA LEU A 23 5.06 -0.90 13.14
C LEU A 23 5.50 -0.65 11.69
N TYR A 24 6.71 -1.09 11.31
CA TYR A 24 7.21 -0.92 9.95
C TYR A 24 6.43 -1.75 8.93
N TYR A 25 5.99 -2.96 9.32
CA TYR A 25 5.06 -3.75 8.51
C TYR A 25 3.78 -2.95 8.21
N PHE A 26 3.15 -2.33 9.21
CA PHE A 26 1.94 -1.53 8.98
C PHE A 26 2.19 -0.28 8.11
N LEU A 27 3.34 0.39 8.27
CA LEU A 27 3.74 1.50 7.41
C LEU A 27 3.88 1.04 5.96
N GLN A 28 4.59 -0.06 5.71
CA GLN A 28 4.76 -0.65 4.39
C GLN A 28 3.41 -1.06 3.77
N MET A 29 2.49 -1.59 4.56
CA MET A 29 1.14 -1.90 4.09
C MET A 29 0.38 -0.64 3.64
N GLN A 30 0.52 0.49 4.34
CA GLN A 30 -0.06 1.77 3.89
C GLN A 30 0.58 2.23 2.57
N GLU A 31 1.90 2.15 2.43
CA GLU A 31 2.60 2.47 1.17
C GLU A 31 2.13 1.60 0.00
N GLN A 32 1.97 0.30 0.22
CA GLN A 32 1.46 -0.62 -0.82
C GLN A 32 0.02 -0.29 -1.22
N ILE A 33 -0.85 0.05 -0.27
CA ILE A 33 -2.21 0.50 -0.56
C ILE A 33 -2.19 1.80 -1.37
N GLN A 34 -1.28 2.74 -1.04
CA GLN A 34 -1.12 3.98 -1.79
C GLN A 34 -0.69 3.72 -3.23
N ALA A 35 0.34 2.89 -3.42
CA ALA A 35 0.87 2.55 -4.74
C ALA A 35 -0.18 1.85 -5.61
N GLU A 36 -0.95 0.91 -5.04
CA GLU A 36 -2.04 0.26 -5.75
C GLU A 36 -3.14 1.25 -6.15
N ALA A 37 -3.52 2.16 -5.24
CA ALA A 37 -4.49 3.20 -5.56
C ALA A 37 -3.99 4.13 -6.68
N GLN A 38 -2.73 4.56 -6.65
CA GLN A 38 -2.12 5.38 -7.69
C GLN A 38 -2.10 4.65 -9.05
N ARG A 39 -1.70 3.38 -9.07
CA ARG A 39 -1.72 2.54 -10.28
C ARG A 39 -3.12 2.46 -10.91
N LEU A 40 -4.16 2.31 -10.08
CA LEU A 40 -5.54 2.29 -10.55
C LEU A 40 -5.98 3.64 -11.13
N VAL A 41 -5.57 4.75 -10.50
CA VAL A 41 -5.81 6.12 -11.01
C VAL A 41 -5.14 6.32 -12.37
N GLU A 42 -3.87 5.94 -12.50
CA GLU A 42 -3.13 6.06 -13.76
C GLU A 42 -3.80 5.27 -14.90
N ARG A 43 -4.21 4.03 -14.62
CA ARG A 43 -4.95 3.20 -15.59
C ARG A 43 -6.29 3.81 -15.98
N PHE A 44 -7.01 4.40 -15.03
CA PHE A 44 -8.26 5.09 -15.31
C PHE A 44 -8.00 6.28 -16.25
N TYR A 45 -7.02 7.12 -15.93
CA TYR A 45 -6.66 8.30 -16.74
C TYR A 45 -6.17 7.92 -18.14
N ALA A 46 -5.38 6.86 -18.27
CA ALA A 46 -4.93 6.34 -19.56
C ALA A 46 -6.12 5.90 -20.44
N ARG A 47 -7.07 5.15 -19.88
CA ARG A 47 -8.27 4.70 -20.60
C ARG A 47 -9.13 5.87 -21.06
N GLN A 48 -9.37 6.84 -20.18
CA GLN A 48 -10.17 7.99 -20.57
C GLN A 48 -9.47 8.87 -21.61
N LYS A 49 -8.16 9.08 -21.49
CA LYS A 49 -7.37 9.78 -22.51
C LYS A 49 -7.50 9.10 -23.88
N ALA A 50 -7.38 7.77 -23.94
CA ALA A 50 -7.56 7.01 -25.18
C ALA A 50 -8.98 7.19 -25.77
N ARG A 51 -10.02 7.15 -24.94
CA ARG A 51 -11.40 7.42 -25.37
C ARG A 51 -11.57 8.81 -25.98
N SER A 52 -11.01 9.83 -25.34
CA SER A 52 -11.11 11.21 -25.86
C SER A 52 -10.41 11.40 -27.21
N GLN A 53 -9.30 10.70 -27.44
CA GLN A 53 -8.60 10.74 -28.73
C GLN A 53 -9.45 10.11 -29.83
N ALA A 54 -10.20 9.04 -29.52
CA ALA A 54 -11.10 8.37 -30.45
C ALA A 54 -12.38 9.17 -30.77
N ILE A 55 -12.82 10.05 -29.87
CA ILE A 55 -14.12 10.76 -29.96
C ILE A 55 -14.03 12.11 -30.72
N ARG A 56 -12.83 12.60 -31.06
CA ARG A 56 -12.62 13.97 -31.59
C ARG A 56 -13.63 14.39 -32.67
N LYS A 57 -14.59 15.24 -32.28
CA LYS A 57 -15.14 16.35 -33.08
C LYS A 57 -14.55 17.66 -32.56
N GLU A 58 -14.41 18.61 -33.47
CA GLU A 58 -13.59 19.84 -33.44
C GLU A 58 -13.86 20.88 -32.33
N SER A 59 -14.64 20.59 -31.28
CA SER A 59 -14.97 21.58 -30.24
C SER A 59 -14.39 21.20 -28.88
N ASP A 60 -13.47 22.07 -28.46
CA ASP A 60 -13.13 22.43 -27.09
C ASP A 60 -12.23 21.53 -26.25
N LEU A 61 -11.07 22.12 -25.95
CA LEU A 61 -10.06 22.04 -24.88
C LEU A 61 -10.40 21.37 -23.53
N ARG A 62 -11.58 20.77 -23.31
CA ARG A 62 -11.89 19.98 -22.11
C ARG A 62 -11.06 18.69 -22.08
N GLU A 63 -10.52 18.35 -20.91
CA GLU A 63 -9.94 17.03 -20.72
C GLU A 63 -11.01 15.94 -20.76
N TRP A 64 -10.53 14.72 -20.97
CA TRP A 64 -11.25 13.46 -21.15
C TRP A 64 -12.17 13.01 -20.01
N SER A 65 -12.17 13.68 -18.85
CA SER A 65 -13.12 13.45 -17.75
C SER A 65 -13.16 14.67 -16.83
N ASP A 66 -14.37 15.01 -16.39
CA ASP A 66 -14.62 16.00 -15.34
C ASP A 66 -14.37 15.43 -13.94
N LEU A 67 -14.07 14.14 -13.82
CA LEU A 67 -13.71 13.50 -12.56
C LEU A 67 -12.19 13.39 -12.42
N SER A 68 -11.73 13.54 -11.18
CA SER A 68 -10.34 13.29 -10.80
C SER A 68 -10.28 12.61 -9.44
N VAL A 69 -9.19 11.90 -9.21
CA VAL A 69 -8.93 11.18 -7.98
C VAL A 69 -7.66 11.74 -7.36
N GLN A 70 -7.72 11.97 -6.05
CA GLN A 70 -6.57 12.30 -5.24
C GLN A 70 -6.29 11.15 -4.26
N VAL A 71 -5.06 10.65 -4.32
CA VAL A 71 -4.52 9.67 -3.37
C VAL A 71 -3.42 10.36 -2.55
N ARG A 72 -3.50 10.29 -1.23
CA ARG A 72 -2.52 10.88 -0.31
C ARG A 72 -2.22 9.95 0.85
N LEU A 73 -0.96 9.87 1.25
CA LEU A 73 -0.53 9.25 2.51
C LEU A 73 -0.30 10.36 3.55
N LEU A 74 -1.17 10.45 4.56
CA LEU A 74 -1.08 11.49 5.58
C LEU A 74 0.06 11.18 6.56
N ARG A 75 1.19 11.90 6.44
CA ARG A 75 2.37 11.78 7.32
C ARG A 75 2.81 10.32 7.58
N GLY A 76 2.72 9.46 6.56
CA GLY A 76 3.06 8.03 6.69
C GLY A 76 2.06 7.16 7.45
N GLN A 77 0.92 7.69 7.92
CA GLN A 77 0.05 6.98 8.85
C GLN A 77 -1.19 6.35 8.21
N GLN A 78 -1.79 7.03 7.22
CA GLN A 78 -3.04 6.55 6.63
C GLN A 78 -3.18 7.03 5.19
N VAL A 79 -3.48 6.08 4.29
CA VAL A 79 -3.89 6.40 2.93
C VAL A 79 -5.30 6.96 2.90
N THR A 80 -5.46 8.05 2.17
CA THR A 80 -6.72 8.71 1.89
C THR A 80 -6.94 8.76 0.38
N ILE A 81 -8.15 8.40 -0.04
CA ILE A 81 -8.56 8.37 -1.45
C ILE A 81 -9.84 9.19 -1.58
N HIS A 82 -9.76 10.25 -2.38
CA HIS A 82 -10.85 11.21 -2.57
C HIS A 82 -11.13 11.44 -4.04
N TRP A 83 -12.42 11.48 -4.37
CA TRP A 83 -12.86 11.96 -5.67
C TRP A 83 -13.03 13.47 -5.67
N ARG A 84 -12.82 14.06 -6.83
CA ARG A 84 -12.92 15.48 -7.10
C ARG A 84 -13.58 15.69 -8.46
N LYS A 85 -14.30 16.79 -8.58
CA LYS A 85 -14.86 17.26 -9.85
C LYS A 85 -14.03 18.43 -10.37
N LYS A 86 -13.71 18.43 -11.66
CA LYS A 86 -13.12 19.56 -12.37
C LYS A 86 -14.25 20.47 -12.84
N ILE A 87 -14.12 21.76 -12.55
CA ILE A 87 -15.02 22.80 -13.04
C ILE A 87 -14.21 23.67 -13.98
N TRP A 88 -14.52 23.53 -15.27
CA TRP A 88 -13.86 24.27 -16.34
C TRP A 88 -14.40 25.69 -16.42
N TYR A 89 -13.50 26.66 -16.57
CA TYR A 89 -13.83 28.06 -16.78
C TYR A 89 -12.88 28.69 -17.79
N ARG A 90 -13.37 29.68 -18.54
CA ARG A 90 -12.53 30.48 -19.44
C ARG A 90 -11.97 31.66 -18.65
N SER A 91 -10.65 31.77 -18.58
CA SER A 91 -10.00 32.88 -17.90
C SER A 91 -10.20 34.16 -18.72
N SER A 92 -10.66 35.22 -18.06
CA SER A 92 -10.80 36.56 -18.64
C SER A 92 -9.45 37.23 -18.94
N ARG A 93 -8.35 36.70 -18.39
CA ARG A 93 -7.00 37.28 -18.51
C ARG A 93 -6.28 36.87 -19.80
N ASP A 94 -6.41 35.61 -20.20
CA ASP A 94 -5.67 35.01 -21.32
C ASP A 94 -6.59 34.30 -22.34
N GLY A 95 -7.90 34.27 -22.10
CA GLY A 95 -8.88 33.60 -22.95
C GLY A 95 -8.76 32.07 -22.97
N LYS A 96 -7.84 31.50 -22.18
CA LYS A 96 -7.57 30.05 -22.13
C LYS A 96 -8.57 29.36 -21.20
N LEU A 97 -8.76 28.07 -21.45
CA LEU A 97 -9.57 27.21 -20.59
C LEU A 97 -8.72 26.73 -19.41
N HIS A 98 -9.20 26.98 -18.20
CA HIS A 98 -8.60 26.51 -16.95
C HIS A 98 -9.62 25.63 -16.22
N PHE A 99 -9.17 24.90 -15.20
CA PHE A 99 -10.08 24.21 -14.29
C PHE A 99 -9.73 24.46 -12.83
N GLN A 100 -10.75 24.44 -11.99
CA GLN A 100 -10.61 24.29 -10.54
C GLN A 100 -11.13 22.92 -10.12
N THR A 101 -10.64 22.38 -9.01
CA THR A 101 -11.10 21.09 -8.48
C THR A 101 -11.93 21.28 -7.21
N GLU A 102 -13.12 20.70 -7.18
CA GLU A 102 -13.98 20.62 -6.01
C GLU A 102 -13.97 19.19 -5.45
N HIS A 103 -13.94 19.04 -4.13
CA HIS A 103 -14.01 17.72 -3.50
C HIS A 103 -15.43 17.15 -3.57
N ILE A 104 -15.58 15.92 -4.05
CA ILE A 104 -16.85 15.21 -3.97
C ILE A 104 -16.99 14.68 -2.55
N THR A 105 -18.12 14.96 -1.91
CA THR A 105 -18.43 14.48 -0.57
C THR A 105 -19.15 13.14 -0.62
N LYS A 106 -18.88 12.28 0.36
CA LYS A 106 -19.65 11.04 0.51
C LYS A 106 -21.07 11.39 0.96
N PRO A 107 -22.08 10.64 0.50
CA PRO A 107 -23.40 10.69 1.13
C PRO A 107 -23.29 10.44 2.64
N LYS A 108 -24.09 11.14 3.44
CA LYS A 108 -24.13 10.96 4.90
C LYS A 108 -24.35 9.49 5.24
N GLY A 109 -23.48 8.92 6.08
CA GLY A 109 -23.53 7.51 6.48
C GLY A 109 -22.99 6.51 5.46
N SER A 110 -22.56 6.94 4.27
CA SER A 110 -21.95 6.06 3.27
C SER A 110 -20.44 5.91 3.45
N ARG A 111 -19.93 4.72 3.10
CA ARG A 111 -18.49 4.42 3.07
C ARG A 111 -17.87 4.70 1.71
N ASP A 112 -18.67 4.75 0.66
CA ASP A 112 -18.28 5.00 -0.73
C ASP A 112 -18.88 6.32 -1.27
N TYR A 113 -18.46 6.67 -2.48
CA TYR A 113 -18.89 7.82 -3.24
C TYR A 113 -19.87 7.45 -4.36
N LYS A 114 -20.31 6.19 -4.53
CA LYS A 114 -21.04 5.73 -5.73
C LYS A 114 -22.24 6.62 -6.06
N LYS A 115 -23.09 6.89 -5.07
CA LYS A 115 -24.27 7.75 -5.25
C LYS A 115 -23.93 9.20 -5.61
N ALA A 116 -22.79 9.72 -5.14
CA ALA A 116 -22.34 11.06 -5.48
C ALA A 116 -21.70 11.08 -6.88
N LEU A 117 -20.88 10.07 -7.21
CA LEU A 117 -20.24 9.91 -8.51
C LEU A 117 -21.24 9.69 -9.63
N ALA A 118 -22.34 8.96 -9.38
CA ALA A 118 -23.40 8.75 -10.36
C ALA A 118 -24.04 10.06 -10.88
N LYS A 119 -23.96 11.15 -10.10
CA LYS A 119 -24.46 12.48 -10.51
C LYS A 119 -23.48 13.25 -11.40
N HIS A 120 -22.24 12.80 -11.48
CA HIS A 120 -21.14 13.52 -12.11
C HIS A 120 -20.49 12.74 -13.24
N ALA A 121 -20.53 11.41 -13.19
CA ALA A 121 -20.03 10.55 -14.25
C ALA A 121 -20.91 10.69 -15.49
N THR A 122 -20.27 10.85 -16.64
CA THR A 122 -20.95 10.76 -17.93
C THR A 122 -21.39 9.32 -18.22
N SER A 123 -22.38 9.13 -19.10
CA SER A 123 -22.85 7.79 -19.48
C SER A 123 -21.73 6.90 -20.04
N VAL A 124 -20.73 7.50 -20.70
CA VAL A 124 -19.61 6.79 -21.33
C VAL A 124 -18.58 6.29 -20.31
N GLU A 125 -18.39 6.98 -19.19
CA GLU A 125 -17.42 6.60 -18.16
C GLU A 125 -18.04 5.95 -16.92
N TYR A 126 -19.38 5.93 -16.85
CA TYR A 126 -20.15 5.54 -15.67
C TYR A 126 -19.69 4.20 -15.08
N ASP A 127 -19.67 3.14 -15.90
CA ASP A 127 -19.33 1.79 -15.43
C ASP A 127 -17.88 1.71 -14.92
N ASP A 128 -16.94 2.37 -15.59
CA ASP A 128 -15.54 2.42 -15.13
C ASP A 128 -15.39 3.17 -13.83
N VAL A 129 -16.10 4.29 -13.67
CA VAL A 129 -16.08 5.07 -12.43
C VAL A 129 -16.68 4.27 -11.28
N MET A 130 -17.79 3.55 -11.50
CA MET A 130 -18.42 2.71 -10.48
C MET A 130 -17.50 1.55 -10.07
N ALA A 131 -16.92 0.84 -11.04
CA ALA A 131 -16.00 -0.27 -10.78
C ALA A 131 -14.71 0.21 -10.08
N LEU A 132 -14.20 1.37 -10.47
CA LEU A 132 -13.03 1.97 -9.81
C LEU A 132 -13.35 2.37 -8.35
N GLU A 133 -14.54 2.92 -8.12
CA GLU A 133 -14.99 3.28 -6.78
C GLU A 133 -15.17 2.06 -5.87
N ASP A 134 -15.65 0.92 -6.39
CA ASP A 134 -15.67 -0.34 -5.63
C ASP A 134 -14.26 -0.68 -5.12
N ARG A 135 -13.28 -0.64 -6.03
CA ARG A 135 -11.90 -0.93 -5.66
C ARG A 135 -11.33 0.08 -4.66
N PHE A 136 -11.65 1.36 -4.79
CA PHE A 136 -11.23 2.37 -3.82
C PHE A 136 -11.97 2.26 -2.48
N ALA A 137 -13.20 1.77 -2.44
CA ALA A 137 -13.90 1.47 -1.19
C ALA A 137 -13.17 0.37 -0.40
N GLU A 138 -12.79 -0.72 -1.08
CA GLU A 138 -11.98 -1.79 -0.49
C GLU A 138 -10.63 -1.27 0.04
N LEU A 139 -9.88 -0.52 -0.78
CA LEU A 139 -8.58 0.01 -0.37
C LEU A 139 -8.69 0.96 0.83
N ARG A 140 -9.76 1.77 0.92
CA ARG A 140 -10.00 2.62 2.10
C ARG A 140 -10.38 1.83 3.34
N GLU A 141 -11.10 0.72 3.21
CA GLU A 141 -11.37 -0.19 4.33
C GLU A 141 -10.06 -0.82 4.84
N TYR A 142 -9.22 -1.32 3.93
CA TYR A 142 -7.92 -1.88 4.29
C TYR A 142 -7.02 -0.84 4.95
N ALA A 143 -6.90 0.37 4.37
CA ALA A 143 -6.11 1.45 4.96
C ALA A 143 -6.59 1.81 6.37
N ARG A 144 -7.92 1.84 6.61
CA ARG A 144 -8.50 2.10 7.93
C ARG A 144 -8.17 0.98 8.92
N ARG A 145 -8.26 -0.29 8.51
CA ARG A 145 -7.93 -1.44 9.38
C ARG A 145 -6.45 -1.44 9.77
N VAL A 146 -5.55 -1.27 8.81
CA VAL A 146 -4.10 -1.19 9.06
C VAL A 146 -3.78 -0.01 9.98
N HIS A 147 -4.37 1.16 9.74
CA HIS A 147 -4.17 2.33 10.61
C HIS A 147 -4.69 2.08 12.03
N LYS A 148 -5.85 1.42 12.17
CA LYS A 148 -6.37 1.04 13.49
C LYS A 148 -5.41 0.09 14.22
N MET A 149 -4.91 -0.95 13.54
CA MET A 149 -3.91 -1.87 14.11
C MET A 149 -2.65 -1.12 14.55
N GLN A 150 -2.21 -0.14 13.78
CA GLN A 150 -1.07 0.72 14.13
C GLN A 150 -1.34 1.57 15.39
N VAL A 151 -2.54 2.15 15.51
CA VAL A 151 -2.95 2.92 16.69
C VAL A 151 -3.07 2.02 17.93
N ASP A 152 -3.70 0.86 17.78
CA ASP A 152 -3.88 -0.12 18.85
C ASP A 152 -2.52 -0.64 19.35
N LEU A 153 -1.58 -0.95 18.43
CA LEU A 153 -0.21 -1.33 18.77
C LEU A 153 0.48 -0.24 19.59
N ARG A 154 0.46 1.02 19.11
CA ARG A 154 1.08 2.15 19.83
C ARG A 154 0.48 2.34 21.22
N LYS A 155 -0.84 2.13 21.37
CA LYS A 155 -1.53 2.23 22.66
C LYS A 155 -1.04 1.15 23.62
N VAL A 156 -0.98 -0.11 23.18
CA VAL A 156 -0.50 -1.23 24.00
C VAL A 156 0.98 -1.03 24.36
N SER A 157 1.82 -0.64 23.40
CA SER A 157 3.24 -0.32 23.63
C SER A 157 3.43 0.74 24.72
N GLY A 158 2.62 1.81 24.69
CA GLY A 158 2.62 2.86 25.69
C GLY A 158 2.23 2.38 27.09
N GLN A 159 1.27 1.45 27.19
CA GLN A 159 0.85 0.87 28.47
C GLN A 159 1.90 -0.06 29.08
N MET A 160 2.74 -0.68 28.25
CA MET A 160 3.77 -1.63 28.70
C MET A 160 5.14 -0.96 28.95
N ASP A 161 5.27 0.36 28.73
CA ASP A 161 6.56 1.08 28.76
C ASP A 161 7.59 0.56 27.73
N ILE A 162 7.11 -0.04 26.63
CA ILE A 162 7.92 -0.60 25.54
C ILE A 162 7.91 0.36 24.34
N ALA A 163 7.55 1.61 24.60
CA ALA A 163 7.10 2.52 23.57
C ALA A 163 8.29 3.08 22.76
N LEU A 164 8.26 2.91 21.43
CA LEU A 164 9.34 3.34 20.54
C LEU A 164 9.63 4.85 20.65
N PRO A 165 10.84 5.32 20.33
CA PRO A 165 11.16 6.76 20.25
C PRO A 165 10.18 7.52 19.33
N GLU A 166 9.90 8.79 19.65
CA GLU A 166 8.94 9.60 18.89
C GLU A 166 9.34 9.81 17.42
N SER A 167 10.65 9.86 17.13
CA SER A 167 11.19 9.90 15.78
C SER A 167 10.75 8.70 14.93
N GLU A 168 10.75 7.50 15.51
CA GLU A 168 10.33 6.26 14.85
C GLU A 168 8.80 6.13 14.78
N ARG A 169 8.07 6.71 15.73
CA ARG A 169 6.59 6.69 15.70
C ARG A 169 6.02 7.54 14.57
N THR A 170 6.70 8.62 14.20
CA THR A 170 6.20 9.64 13.28
C THR A 170 6.72 9.52 11.86
N GLY A 171 7.75 8.70 11.62
CA GLY A 171 8.34 8.49 10.29
C GLY A 171 8.96 9.75 9.69
N LYS A 172 9.34 10.72 10.54
CA LYS A 172 9.85 12.04 10.12
C LYS A 172 11.35 12.07 9.85
N GLU A 173 12.10 11.12 10.36
CA GLU A 173 13.55 11.03 10.14
C GLU A 173 13.86 9.97 9.07
N SER A 174 15.00 10.16 8.39
CA SER A 174 15.52 9.27 7.36
C SER A 174 15.29 7.81 7.73
N GLU A 175 14.80 7.02 6.78
CA GLU A 175 14.54 5.60 6.97
C GLU A 175 15.80 4.92 7.56
N SER A 176 15.68 4.40 8.78
CA SER A 176 16.82 3.78 9.46
C SER A 176 17.25 2.51 8.73
N ALA A 177 18.54 2.14 8.79
CA ALA A 177 19.02 0.89 8.21
C ALA A 177 18.21 -0.33 8.71
N TRP A 178 17.73 -0.25 9.94
CA TRP A 178 16.83 -1.22 10.55
C TRP A 178 15.46 -1.29 9.85
N ALA A 179 14.84 -0.14 9.57
CA ALA A 179 13.58 -0.06 8.83
C ALA A 179 13.69 -0.68 7.42
N ILE A 180 14.79 -0.38 6.73
CA ILE A 180 15.10 -0.95 5.41
C ILE A 180 15.24 -2.47 5.50
N GLN A 181 15.98 -2.97 6.50
CA GLN A 181 16.17 -4.40 6.70
C GLN A 181 14.86 -5.13 6.98
N GLU A 182 13.96 -4.58 7.79
CA GLU A 182 12.64 -5.19 8.01
C GLU A 182 11.77 -5.19 6.76
N ARG A 183 11.80 -4.11 5.96
CA ARG A 183 11.11 -4.06 4.67
C ARG A 183 11.62 -5.14 3.72
N ILE A 184 12.94 -5.36 3.66
CA ILE A 184 13.52 -6.45 2.87
C ILE A 184 12.97 -7.79 3.36
N GLY A 185 12.93 -8.02 4.67
CA GLY A 185 12.37 -9.26 5.25
C GLY A 185 10.90 -9.47 4.86
N ASN A 186 10.07 -8.43 4.97
CA ASN A 186 8.67 -8.48 4.56
C ASN A 186 8.50 -8.74 3.06
N LEU A 187 9.37 -8.15 2.23
CA LEU A 187 9.35 -8.39 0.78
C LEU A 187 9.75 -9.82 0.43
N ILE A 188 10.73 -10.40 1.12
CA ILE A 188 11.11 -11.81 0.97
C ILE A 188 9.93 -12.72 1.35
N ALA A 189 9.27 -12.45 2.47
CA ALA A 189 8.10 -13.22 2.89
C ALA A 189 6.94 -13.12 1.87
N LEU A 190 6.68 -11.93 1.34
CA LEU A 190 5.68 -11.72 0.30
C LEU A 190 6.03 -12.43 -1.00
N LEU A 191 7.31 -12.38 -1.42
CA LEU A 191 7.81 -13.09 -2.59
C LEU A 191 7.57 -14.60 -2.43
N LYS A 192 7.91 -15.16 -1.27
CA LYS A 192 7.68 -16.57 -0.97
C LYS A 192 6.20 -16.95 -1.06
N PHE A 193 5.33 -16.17 -0.42
CA PHE A 193 3.88 -16.39 -0.48
C PHE A 193 3.35 -16.31 -1.92
N ARG A 194 3.88 -15.42 -2.76
CA ARG A 194 3.47 -15.31 -4.16
C ARG A 194 3.93 -16.49 -5.01
N LEU A 195 5.14 -16.99 -4.77
CA LEU A 195 5.69 -18.13 -5.50
C LEU A 195 5.01 -19.44 -5.10
N TRP A 196 4.70 -19.61 -3.80
CA TRP A 196 4.14 -20.83 -3.25
C TRP A 196 3.06 -20.53 -2.18
N PRO A 197 1.85 -20.09 -2.57
CA PRO A 197 0.82 -19.66 -1.61
C PRO A 197 0.27 -20.79 -0.74
N ASN A 198 0.43 -22.05 -1.19
CA ASN A 198 -0.10 -23.24 -0.53
C ASN A 198 0.98 -24.12 0.12
N GLU A 199 2.23 -23.66 0.20
CA GLU A 199 3.32 -24.43 0.81
C GLU A 199 3.05 -24.67 2.31
N ARG A 200 3.07 -25.94 2.72
CA ARG A 200 2.87 -26.34 4.12
C ARG A 200 4.21 -26.63 4.81
N GLU A 201 4.18 -26.67 6.15
CA GLU A 201 5.33 -27.07 6.97
C GLU A 201 5.81 -28.50 6.63
N ALA A 202 4.87 -29.40 6.34
CA ALA A 202 5.16 -30.79 5.96
C ALA A 202 5.93 -30.88 4.62
N ASP A 203 5.60 -30.03 3.65
CA ASP A 203 6.28 -29.98 2.36
C ASP A 203 7.75 -29.55 2.53
N ARG A 204 8.00 -28.61 3.45
CA ARG A 204 9.35 -28.15 3.80
C ARG A 204 10.19 -29.24 4.47
N GLN A 205 9.58 -30.06 5.33
CA GLN A 205 10.28 -31.14 6.03
C GLN A 205 10.62 -32.34 5.14
N ALA A 206 9.84 -32.54 4.07
CA ALA A 206 10.03 -33.61 3.10
C ALA A 206 11.02 -33.23 1.97
N ASP A 207 11.67 -32.08 2.06
CA ASP A 207 12.56 -31.52 1.01
C ASP A 207 11.87 -31.41 -0.36
N PHE A 208 10.54 -31.27 -0.34
CA PHE A 208 9.72 -31.15 -1.53
C PHE A 208 9.75 -29.69 -2.03
N VAL A 209 10.08 -29.50 -3.31
CA VAL A 209 10.03 -28.19 -3.95
C VAL A 209 8.75 -28.09 -4.77
N PRO A 210 7.71 -27.36 -4.30
CA PRO A 210 6.49 -27.17 -5.07
C PRO A 210 6.74 -26.39 -6.35
N MET A 211 5.92 -26.66 -7.37
CA MET A 211 5.91 -25.85 -8.58
C MET A 211 5.60 -24.39 -8.25
N VAL A 212 6.23 -23.46 -8.97
CA VAL A 212 5.93 -22.04 -8.85
C VAL A 212 4.50 -21.79 -9.33
N ASP A 213 3.73 -21.00 -8.57
CA ASP A 213 2.37 -20.63 -8.95
C ASP A 213 2.37 -19.87 -10.28
N GLY A 214 1.60 -20.33 -11.27
CA GLY A 214 1.44 -19.64 -12.55
C GLY A 214 0.82 -18.25 -12.41
N ALA A 215 0.05 -18.00 -11.34
CA ALA A 215 -0.48 -16.67 -11.02
C ALA A 215 0.58 -15.71 -10.46
N ALA A 216 1.78 -16.19 -10.13
CA ALA A 216 2.90 -15.36 -9.68
C ALA A 216 3.49 -14.50 -10.82
N GLY A 217 3.11 -14.73 -12.07
CA GLY A 217 3.66 -14.02 -13.24
C GLY A 217 5.08 -14.46 -13.63
N VAL A 218 5.52 -15.61 -13.12
CA VAL A 218 6.78 -16.25 -13.51
C VAL A 218 6.56 -17.08 -14.77
N ARG A 219 7.56 -17.15 -15.66
CA ARG A 219 7.46 -17.96 -16.89
C ARG A 219 7.38 -19.45 -16.53
N GLN A 220 6.65 -20.21 -17.35
CA GLN A 220 6.39 -21.64 -17.10
C GLN A 220 7.63 -22.55 -17.23
N ASP A 221 8.68 -22.08 -17.90
CA ASP A 221 9.94 -22.80 -18.13
C ASP A 221 10.97 -22.64 -17.00
N VAL A 222 10.61 -21.92 -15.94
CA VAL A 222 11.50 -21.66 -14.82
C VAL A 222 11.60 -22.89 -13.92
N ASP A 223 12.83 -23.35 -13.66
CA ASP A 223 13.13 -24.45 -12.76
C ASP A 223 12.81 -24.07 -11.29
N PRO A 224 11.79 -24.69 -10.65
CA PRO A 224 11.38 -24.36 -9.29
C PRO A 224 12.48 -24.58 -8.26
N ARG A 225 13.40 -25.53 -8.49
CA ARG A 225 14.52 -25.81 -7.56
C ARG A 225 15.53 -24.67 -7.55
N LYS A 226 15.83 -24.11 -8.71
CA LYS A 226 16.72 -22.94 -8.82
C LYS A 226 16.10 -21.70 -8.17
N VAL A 227 14.79 -21.51 -8.36
CA VAL A 227 14.07 -20.41 -7.69
C VAL A 227 14.11 -20.58 -6.18
N ARG A 228 13.86 -21.80 -5.68
CA ARG A 228 13.93 -22.11 -4.25
C ARG A 228 15.32 -21.84 -3.68
N ALA A 229 16.37 -22.35 -4.31
CA ALA A 229 17.75 -22.10 -3.89
C ALA A 229 18.10 -20.60 -3.85
N ALA A 230 17.63 -19.82 -4.82
CA ALA A 230 17.84 -18.36 -4.83
C ALA A 230 17.09 -17.64 -3.70
N VAL A 231 15.85 -18.04 -3.40
CA VAL A 231 15.07 -17.49 -2.28
C VAL A 231 15.71 -17.86 -0.94
N ASP A 232 16.17 -19.10 -0.78
CA ASP A 232 16.83 -19.55 0.45
C ASP A 232 18.17 -18.82 0.66
N ALA A 233 18.96 -18.60 -0.40
CA ALA A 233 20.18 -17.80 -0.34
C ALA A 233 19.90 -16.33 0.04
N LEU A 234 18.82 -15.75 -0.50
CA LEU A 234 18.40 -14.39 -0.14
C LEU A 234 17.97 -14.29 1.34
N MET A 235 17.24 -15.30 1.84
CA MET A 235 16.89 -15.41 3.26
C MET A 235 18.12 -15.54 4.15
N ALA A 236 19.09 -16.38 3.77
CA ALA A 236 20.33 -16.56 4.52
C ALA A 236 21.15 -15.26 4.57
N ALA A 237 21.26 -14.55 3.44
CA ALA A 237 21.94 -13.25 3.38
C ALA A 237 21.23 -12.19 4.24
N HIS A 238 19.89 -12.17 4.23
CA HIS A 238 19.09 -11.28 5.07
C HIS A 238 19.26 -11.59 6.56
N ALA A 239 19.28 -12.86 6.95
CA ALA A 239 19.52 -13.29 8.33
C ALA A 239 20.94 -12.91 8.81
N ALA A 240 21.95 -13.10 7.97
CA ALA A 240 23.33 -12.69 8.26
C ALA A 240 23.44 -11.16 8.44
N LEU A 241 22.77 -10.39 7.59
CA LEU A 241 22.70 -8.93 7.72
C LEU A 241 22.00 -8.51 9.02
N LEU A 242 20.90 -9.16 9.38
CA LEU A 242 20.19 -8.89 10.65
C LEU A 242 21.11 -9.13 11.84
N SER A 243 21.78 -10.29 11.89
CA SER A 243 22.74 -10.63 12.95
C SER A 243 23.86 -9.59 13.05
N ALA A 244 24.43 -9.17 11.92
CA ALA A 244 25.47 -8.14 11.91
C ALA A 244 25.01 -6.77 12.44
N ILE A 245 23.73 -6.44 12.29
CA ILE A 245 23.14 -5.18 12.76
C ILE A 245 22.72 -5.26 14.25
N THR A 246 22.26 -6.42 14.71
CA THR A 246 21.71 -6.58 16.07
C THR A 246 22.72 -7.03 17.11
N GLY A 247 23.87 -7.60 16.71
CA GLY A 247 24.85 -8.20 17.63
C GLY A 247 24.45 -9.61 18.00
#